data_AF-A0A0C9UKI6-F1
#
_entry.id   AF-A0A0C9UKI6-F1
#
_cell.length_a   1.000
_cell.length_b   1.000
_cell.length_c   1.000
_cell.angle_alpha   90.00
_cell.angle_beta   90.00
_cell.angle_gamma   90.00
#
_symmetry.space_group_name_H-M   'P 1'
#
loop_
_entity.id
_entity.type
_entity.pdbx_description
1 polymer ?
#
loop_
_entity_poly.entity_id
_entity_poly.type
_entity_poly.pdbx_seq_one_letter_code
_entity_poly.pdbx_strand_id
1 'polypeptide(L)'
;MDEAGEQDIYKIVLLEAMMLVKQAWDAVSQDTIIHCWDHTKIQTVALSNNALEDPKAWEILHEFAASDMSLPQAEDKLQAYLGDCYKENEWCATFKAVMEAENDVEEALKALQELTRNISSSGTVQHAAILAPGPIAPPEELEDIEQDLQGAVNDLKK
;
A
#
# COMPACT_ATOMS: atom_id res chain seq x y z
N MET A 1 -52.47 -34.58 0.25
CA MET A 1 -52.35 -33.37 -0.59
C MET A 1 -51.54 -32.43 0.25
N ASP A 2 -50.27 -32.26 -0.12
CA ASP A 2 -49.31 -31.49 0.66
C ASP A 2 -49.60 -30.01 0.46
N GLU A 3 -50.12 -29.39 1.50
CA GLU A 3 -50.27 -27.94 1.60
C GLU A 3 -48.88 -27.37 1.89
N ALA A 4 -48.07 -27.26 0.84
CA ALA A 4 -46.84 -26.50 0.87
C ALA A 4 -47.21 -25.02 0.99
N GLY A 5 -47.26 -24.51 2.22
CA GLY A 5 -47.55 -23.11 2.51
C GLY A 5 -46.65 -22.20 1.69
N GLU A 6 -47.26 -21.24 0.99
CA GLU A 6 -46.58 -20.23 0.20
C GLU A 6 -45.60 -19.46 1.10
N GLN A 7 -44.29 -19.72 0.96
CA GLN A 7 -43.28 -18.88 1.57
C GLN A 7 -43.20 -17.59 0.77
N ASP A 8 -43.47 -16.47 1.43
CA ASP A 8 -43.33 -15.14 0.85
C ASP A 8 -41.84 -14.83 0.61
N ILE A 9 -41.39 -15.11 -0.61
CA ILE A 9 -40.01 -14.90 -1.08
C ILE A 9 -39.55 -13.42 -1.04
N TYR A 10 -40.46 -12.48 -0.77
CA TYR A 10 -40.15 -11.05 -0.63
C TYR A 10 -40.01 -10.60 0.83
N LYS A 11 -40.35 -11.46 1.80
CA LYS A 11 -40.24 -11.14 3.22
C LYS A 11 -38.81 -11.35 3.71
N ILE A 12 -37.95 -10.35 3.51
CA ILE A 12 -36.66 -10.31 4.18
C ILE A 12 -36.85 -9.86 5.63
N VAL A 13 -36.60 -10.76 6.58
CA VAL A 13 -36.53 -10.39 7.99
C VAL A 13 -35.17 -9.74 8.21
N LEU A 14 -35.14 -8.42 8.30
CA LEU A 14 -33.89 -7.64 8.35
C LEU A 14 -32.93 -8.13 9.44
N LEU A 15 -33.45 -8.49 10.62
CA LEU A 15 -32.63 -9.02 11.71
C LEU A 15 -31.93 -10.34 11.34
N GLU A 16 -32.67 -11.25 10.70
CA GLU A 16 -32.15 -12.53 10.24
C GLU A 16 -31.12 -12.33 9.13
N ALA A 17 -31.39 -11.41 8.19
CA ALA A 17 -30.43 -11.05 7.15
C ALA A 17 -29.13 -10.49 7.74
N MET A 18 -29.20 -9.59 8.73
CA MET A 18 -28.01 -9.04 9.39
C MET A 18 -27.21 -10.11 10.13
N MET A 19 -27.89 -11.06 10.79
CA MET A 19 -27.25 -12.18 11.46
C MET A 19 -26.53 -13.11 10.47
N LEU A 20 -27.16 -13.44 9.35
CA LEU A 20 -26.57 -14.28 8.30
C LEU A 20 -25.37 -13.59 7.64
N VAL A 21 -25.46 -12.28 7.36
CA VAL A 21 -24.34 -11.50 6.82
C VAL A 21 -23.17 -11.51 7.80
N LYS A 22 -23.42 -11.28 9.09
CA LYS A 22 -22.38 -11.32 10.11
C LYS A 22 -21.72 -12.69 10.19
N GLN A 23 -22.51 -13.76 10.22
CA GLN A 23 -21.97 -15.12 10.27
C GLN A 23 -21.17 -15.47 9.01
N ALA A 24 -21.64 -15.05 7.84
CA ALA A 24 -20.92 -15.22 6.59
C ALA A 24 -19.58 -14.47 6.60
N TRP A 25 -19.57 -13.23 7.10
CA TRP A 25 -18.36 -12.43 7.25
C TRP A 25 -17.38 -13.04 8.24
N ASP A 26 -17.85 -13.48 9.41
CA ASP A 26 -17.01 -14.11 10.44
C ASP A 26 -16.41 -15.45 9.95
N ALA A 27 -17.03 -16.11 8.96
CA ALA A 27 -16.52 -17.33 8.34
C ALA A 27 -15.46 -17.09 7.24
N VAL A 28 -15.27 -15.84 6.79
CA VAL A 28 -14.23 -15.50 5.82
C VAL A 28 -12.87 -15.54 6.51
N SER A 29 -12.02 -16.48 6.12
CA SER A 29 -10.64 -16.55 6.61
C SER A 29 -9.74 -15.52 5.95
N GLN A 30 -8.64 -15.17 6.62
CA GLN A 30 -7.59 -14.33 6.04
C GLN A 30 -7.05 -14.91 4.73
N ASP A 31 -6.84 -16.23 4.65
CA ASP A 31 -6.40 -16.91 3.42
C ASP A 31 -7.40 -16.73 2.27
N THR A 32 -8.70 -16.76 2.58
CA THR A 32 -9.76 -16.52 1.59
C THR A 32 -9.69 -15.08 1.07
N ILE A 33 -9.48 -14.11 1.95
CA ILE A 33 -9.31 -12.69 1.55
C ILE A 33 -8.10 -12.52 0.65
N ILE A 34 -6.96 -13.14 1.01
CA ILE A 34 -5.72 -13.11 0.21
C ILE A 34 -5.99 -13.69 -1.18
N HIS A 35 -6.57 -14.90 -1.26
CA HIS A 35 -6.87 -15.53 -2.55
C HIS A 35 -7.89 -14.73 -3.38
N CYS A 36 -8.90 -14.12 -2.74
CA CYS A 36 -9.86 -13.26 -3.43
C CYS A 36 -9.20 -12.01 -4.00
N TRP A 37 -8.30 -11.38 -3.24
CA TRP A 37 -7.53 -10.23 -3.70
C TRP A 37 -6.54 -10.57 -4.81
N ASP A 38 -5.95 -11.77 -4.79
CA ASP A 38 -5.07 -12.26 -5.87
C ASP A 38 -5.89 -12.53 -7.15
N HIS A 39 -7.00 -13.26 -7.03
CA HIS A 39 -7.89 -13.57 -8.17
C HIS A 39 -8.49 -12.32 -8.82
N THR A 40 -8.89 -11.33 -8.02
CA THR A 40 -9.40 -10.04 -8.53
C THR A 40 -8.30 -9.05 -8.89
N LYS A 41 -7.03 -9.41 -8.64
CA LYS A 41 -5.85 -8.56 -8.78
C LYS A 41 -5.92 -7.26 -7.98
N ILE A 42 -6.76 -7.17 -6.96
CA ILE A 42 -6.83 -6.02 -6.03
C ILE A 42 -5.53 -5.90 -5.22
N GLN A 43 -4.82 -7.01 -5.01
CA GLN A 43 -3.51 -7.04 -4.34
C GLN A 43 -2.39 -6.29 -5.10
N THR A 44 -2.65 -5.74 -6.29
CA THR A 44 -1.63 -5.07 -7.11
C THR A 44 -1.30 -3.62 -6.71
N VAL A 45 -1.84 -3.08 -5.62
CA VAL A 45 -1.61 -1.67 -5.24
C VAL A 45 -1.01 -1.42 -3.84
N ALA A 46 -0.65 -2.48 -3.08
CA ALA A 46 -0.03 -2.30 -1.75
C ALA A 46 1.22 -3.15 -1.48
N LEU A 47 1.72 -3.90 -2.46
CA LEU A 47 3.14 -4.26 -2.53
C LEU A 47 3.73 -3.29 -3.53
N SER A 48 4.44 -2.29 -3.03
CA SER A 48 5.19 -1.34 -3.83
C SER A 48 6.14 -2.11 -4.77
N ASN A 49 5.71 -2.31 -6.01
CA ASN A 49 6.61 -2.63 -7.13
C ASN A 49 7.47 -1.41 -7.50
N ASN A 50 7.86 -0.62 -6.50
CA ASN A 50 8.90 0.37 -6.67
C ASN A 50 10.19 -0.43 -6.65
N ALA A 51 10.83 -0.57 -7.81
CA ALA A 51 12.15 -1.19 -7.91
C ALA A 51 13.13 -0.61 -6.87
N LEU A 52 12.98 0.67 -6.54
CA LEU A 52 13.73 1.41 -5.53
C LEU A 52 13.50 0.95 -4.07
N GLU A 53 12.49 0.12 -3.79
CA GLU A 53 12.23 -0.44 -2.45
C GLU A 53 12.71 -1.89 -2.32
N ASP A 54 13.17 -2.52 -3.40
CA ASP A 54 13.68 -3.90 -3.36
C ASP A 54 15.09 -3.95 -2.74
N PRO A 55 15.26 -4.59 -1.55
CA PRO A 55 16.57 -4.67 -0.90
C PRO A 55 17.65 -5.36 -1.75
N LYS A 56 17.26 -6.34 -2.58
CA LYS A 56 18.22 -7.05 -3.45
C LYS A 56 18.68 -6.19 -4.63
N ALA A 57 17.84 -5.28 -5.11
CA ALA A 57 18.24 -4.31 -6.12
C ALA A 57 19.35 -3.39 -5.57
N TRP A 58 19.24 -2.99 -4.30
CA TRP A 58 20.29 -2.23 -3.60
C TRP A 58 21.56 -3.06 -3.34
N GLU A 59 21.46 -4.36 -3.08
CA GLU A 59 22.64 -5.23 -2.97
C GLU A 59 23.49 -5.24 -4.25
N ILE A 60 22.86 -5.23 -5.44
CA ILE A 60 23.57 -5.15 -6.74
C ILE A 60 24.35 -3.82 -6.84
N LEU A 61 23.78 -2.73 -6.33
CA LEU A 61 24.45 -1.41 -6.32
C LEU A 61 25.57 -1.34 -5.28
N HIS A 62 25.41 -1.99 -4.13
CA HIS A 62 26.50 -2.14 -3.17
C HIS A 62 27.66 -2.96 -3.75
N GLU A 63 27.36 -4.01 -4.53
CA GLU A 63 28.37 -4.77 -5.29
C GLU A 63 29.07 -3.87 -6.33
N PHE A 64 28.30 -3.05 -7.06
CA PHE A 64 28.86 -2.08 -8.02
C PHE A 64 29.79 -1.06 -7.35
N ALA A 65 29.41 -0.52 -6.19
CA ALA A 65 30.23 0.46 -5.46
C ALA A 65 31.51 -0.15 -4.84
N ALA A 66 31.48 -1.44 -4.48
CA ALA A 66 32.59 -2.11 -3.78
C ALA A 66 33.50 -2.96 -4.69
N SER A 67 33.11 -3.20 -5.94
CA SER A 67 33.84 -4.03 -6.90
C SER A 67 34.24 -3.24 -8.14
N ASP A 68 35.25 -3.72 -8.88
CA ASP A 68 35.68 -3.19 -10.19
C ASP A 68 34.67 -3.45 -11.34
N MET A 69 33.38 -3.55 -11.01
CA MET A 69 32.31 -3.74 -11.99
C MET A 69 32.14 -2.49 -12.84
N SER A 70 31.92 -2.63 -14.15
CA SER A 70 31.62 -1.49 -15.01
C SER A 70 30.13 -1.09 -14.94
N LEU A 71 29.83 0.20 -15.18
CA LEU A 71 28.45 0.70 -15.17
C LEU A 71 27.50 -0.14 -16.06
N PRO A 72 27.85 -0.51 -17.32
CA PRO A 72 26.99 -1.35 -18.13
C PRO A 72 26.72 -2.74 -17.52
N GLN A 73 27.70 -3.32 -16.81
CA GLN A 73 27.50 -4.62 -16.14
C GLN A 73 26.57 -4.52 -14.93
N ALA A 74 26.62 -3.41 -14.21
CA ALA A 74 25.73 -3.14 -13.08
C ALA A 74 24.29 -2.93 -13.56
N GLU A 75 24.11 -2.14 -14.60
CA GLU A 75 22.81 -1.91 -15.24
C GLU A 75 22.22 -3.21 -15.80
N ASP A 76 23.00 -4.02 -16.52
CA ASP A 76 22.55 -5.31 -17.05
C ASP A 76 22.08 -6.26 -15.92
N LYS A 77 22.84 -6.35 -14.82
CA LYS A 77 22.47 -7.17 -13.65
C LYS A 77 21.17 -6.68 -13.00
N LEU A 78 21.06 -5.36 -12.83
CA LEU A 78 19.91 -4.72 -12.20
C LEU A 78 18.65 -4.86 -13.06
N GLN A 79 18.76 -4.65 -14.37
CA GLN A 79 17.69 -4.82 -15.34
C GLN A 79 17.28 -6.30 -15.47
N ALA A 80 18.22 -7.24 -15.46
CA ALA A 80 17.91 -8.67 -15.48
C ALA A 80 17.17 -9.13 -14.22
N TYR A 81 17.45 -8.50 -13.07
CA TYR A 81 16.81 -8.81 -11.80
C TYR A 81 15.40 -8.19 -11.68
N LEU A 82 15.25 -6.91 -12.06
CA LEU A 82 13.99 -6.16 -11.94
C LEU A 82 13.04 -6.33 -13.12
N GLY A 83 13.54 -6.74 -14.29
CA GLY A 83 12.74 -6.91 -15.51
C GLY A 83 11.97 -5.65 -15.89
N ASP A 84 10.66 -5.78 -16.06
CA ASP A 84 9.75 -4.68 -16.44
C ASP A 84 9.61 -3.58 -15.38
N CYS A 85 10.07 -3.83 -14.14
CA CYS A 85 10.09 -2.84 -13.07
C CYS A 85 11.32 -1.91 -13.14
N TYR A 86 12.32 -2.21 -13.97
CA TYR A 86 13.49 -1.36 -14.13
C TYR A 86 13.17 -0.10 -14.94
N LYS A 87 13.37 1.07 -14.33
CA LYS A 87 13.34 2.36 -15.03
C LYS A 87 14.66 3.08 -14.83
N GLU A 88 15.41 3.28 -15.92
CA GLU A 88 16.70 3.97 -15.91
C GLU A 88 16.64 5.33 -15.19
N ASN A 89 15.56 6.10 -15.40
CA ASN A 89 15.35 7.40 -14.75
C ASN A 89 15.30 7.33 -13.21
N GLU A 90 14.82 6.23 -12.65
CA GLU A 90 14.72 6.03 -11.19
C GLU A 90 16.10 5.72 -10.59
N TRP A 91 16.98 5.05 -11.35
CA TRP A 91 18.30 4.61 -10.91
C TRP A 91 19.44 5.54 -11.33
N CYS A 92 19.20 6.46 -12.27
CA CYS A 92 20.20 7.41 -12.78
C CYS A 92 20.83 8.26 -11.67
N ALA A 93 20.01 8.75 -10.72
CA ALA A 93 20.51 9.51 -9.57
C ALA A 93 21.44 8.66 -8.68
N THR A 94 21.12 7.37 -8.54
CA THR A 94 21.89 6.41 -7.75
C THR A 94 23.23 6.11 -8.40
N PHE A 95 23.25 5.82 -9.70
CA PHE A 95 24.50 5.60 -10.44
C PHE A 95 25.38 6.86 -10.48
N LYS A 96 24.78 8.04 -10.66
CA LYS A 96 25.50 9.32 -10.63
C LYS A 96 26.19 9.55 -9.29
N ALA A 97 25.50 9.27 -8.18
CA ALA A 97 26.08 9.42 -6.85
C ALA A 97 27.27 8.48 -6.61
N VAL A 98 27.20 7.23 -7.10
CA VAL A 98 28.35 6.29 -7.03
C VAL A 98 29.52 6.77 -7.87
N MET A 99 29.27 7.32 -9.08
CA MET A 99 30.32 7.85 -9.94
C MET A 99 30.96 9.14 -9.40
N GLU A 100 30.20 9.99 -8.71
CA GLU A 100 30.70 11.22 -8.07
C GLU A 100 31.59 10.96 -6.84
N ALA A 101 31.53 9.76 -6.26
CA ALA A 101 32.40 9.37 -5.15
C ALA A 101 33.86 9.12 -5.56
N GLU A 102 34.23 9.32 -6.84
CA GLU A 102 35.61 9.34 -7.34
C GLU A 102 36.52 8.21 -6.80
N ASN A 103 36.05 6.95 -6.90
CA ASN A 103 36.77 5.75 -6.45
C ASN A 103 36.95 5.63 -4.91
N ASP A 104 36.18 6.39 -4.13
CA ASP A 104 36.03 6.21 -2.69
C ASP A 104 34.82 5.31 -2.40
N VAL A 105 35.13 4.06 -2.01
CA VAL A 105 34.12 3.05 -1.68
C VAL A 105 33.29 3.47 -0.45
N GLU A 106 33.90 4.13 0.54
CA GLU A 106 33.17 4.57 1.74
C GLU A 106 32.18 5.69 1.41
N GLU A 107 32.58 6.67 0.59
CA GLU A 107 31.70 7.76 0.18
C GLU A 107 30.58 7.27 -0.77
N ALA A 108 30.87 6.32 -1.67
CA ALA A 108 29.87 5.70 -2.54
C ALA A 108 28.80 4.93 -1.72
N LEU A 109 29.23 4.12 -0.74
CA LEU A 109 28.30 3.38 0.13
C LEU A 109 27.46 4.32 1.00
N LYS A 110 28.06 5.40 1.51
CA LYS A 110 27.35 6.43 2.27
C LYS A 110 26.30 7.13 1.42
N ALA A 111 26.61 7.45 0.16
CA ALA A 111 25.64 8.04 -0.78
C ALA A 111 24.46 7.08 -1.07
N LEU A 112 24.73 5.78 -1.26
CA LEU A 112 23.68 4.76 -1.43
C LEU A 112 22.77 4.64 -0.20
N GLN A 113 23.35 4.65 1.01
CA GLN A 113 22.59 4.62 2.27
C GLN A 113 21.72 5.87 2.43
N GLU A 114 22.25 7.04 2.10
CA GLU A 114 21.48 8.29 2.15
C GLU A 114 20.31 8.29 1.16
N LEU A 115 20.52 7.80 -0.07
CA LEU A 115 19.45 7.65 -1.06
C LEU A 115 18.38 6.65 -0.62
N THR A 116 18.79 5.49 -0.09
CA THR A 116 17.86 4.47 0.45
C THR A 116 17.01 5.05 1.59
N ARG A 117 17.64 5.80 2.50
CA ARG A 117 16.95 6.50 3.59
C ARG A 117 15.98 7.55 3.07
N ASN A 118 16.39 8.32 2.06
CA ASN A 118 15.58 9.37 1.47
C ASN A 118 14.35 8.79 0.76
N ILE A 119 14.51 7.69 0.02
CA ILE A 119 13.40 6.97 -0.64
C ILE A 119 12.43 6.43 0.42
N SER A 120 12.96 5.80 1.47
CA SER A 120 12.16 5.32 2.61
C SER A 120 11.40 6.46 3.31
N SER A 121 12.01 7.65 3.41
CA SER A 121 11.36 8.84 3.99
C SER A 121 10.35 9.51 3.05
N SER A 122 10.60 9.51 1.74
CA SER A 122 9.69 10.04 0.72
C SER A 122 8.44 9.18 0.54
N GLY A 123 8.48 7.90 0.92
CA GLY A 123 7.30 7.05 1.04
C GLY A 123 6.27 7.52 2.09
N THR A 124 6.57 8.58 2.86
CA THR A 124 5.66 9.12 3.89
C THR A 124 5.03 10.48 3.62
N VAL A 125 5.02 10.98 2.37
CA VAL A 125 4.13 12.10 1.98
C VAL A 125 3.64 11.86 0.55
N GLN A 126 2.52 11.17 0.28
CA GLN A 126 1.15 11.63 0.52
C GLN A 126 0.20 10.46 0.79
N HIS A 127 0.21 9.91 2.00
CA HIS A 127 -1.07 9.49 2.58
C HIS A 127 -1.44 10.61 3.55
N ALA A 128 -2.64 11.17 3.34
CA ALA A 128 -3.30 12.06 4.29
C ALA A 128 -3.01 11.59 5.71
N ALA A 129 -2.70 12.54 6.60
CA ALA A 129 -2.38 12.32 7.99
C ALA A 129 -3.31 11.28 8.66
N ILE A 130 -2.91 10.01 8.66
CA ILE A 130 -3.38 9.03 9.63
C ILE A 130 -2.40 9.14 10.80
N LEU A 131 -2.57 10.23 11.55
CA LEU A 131 -2.15 10.25 12.93
C LEU A 131 -3.19 9.44 13.70
N ALA A 132 -2.74 8.34 14.29
CA ALA A 132 -3.46 7.70 15.39
C ALA A 132 -3.83 8.77 16.46
N PRO A 133 -4.94 8.58 17.19
CA PRO A 133 -5.68 9.66 17.83
C PRO A 133 -4.91 10.22 19.03
N GLY A 134 -4.18 11.31 18.81
CA GLY A 134 -4.13 12.38 19.80
C GLY A 134 -5.49 13.09 19.82
N PRO A 135 -5.84 13.86 20.87
CA PRO A 135 -7.08 14.64 20.90
C PRO A 135 -7.00 15.72 19.82
N ILE A 136 -7.33 15.37 18.58
CA ILE A 136 -7.55 16.30 17.49
C ILE A 136 -8.90 16.93 17.83
N ALA A 137 -8.87 18.21 18.20
CA ALA A 137 -10.09 19.01 18.31
C ALA A 137 -10.89 18.81 17.02
N PRO A 138 -12.21 18.50 17.10
CA PRO A 138 -13.02 18.24 15.93
C PRO A 138 -12.86 19.38 14.91
N PRO A 139 -12.58 19.09 13.63
CA PRO A 139 -12.69 20.08 12.57
C PRO A 139 -14.08 20.71 12.62
N GLU A 140 -14.18 22.05 12.66
CA GLU A 140 -15.47 22.79 12.75
C GLU A 140 -16.50 22.30 11.71
N GLU A 141 -16.04 21.85 10.54
CA GLU A 141 -16.89 21.32 9.47
C GLU A 141 -17.64 20.03 9.85
N LEU A 142 -17.14 19.23 10.81
CA LEU A 142 -17.79 18.00 11.27
C LEU A 142 -18.86 18.28 12.33
N GLU A 143 -18.71 19.31 13.17
CA GLU A 143 -19.73 19.67 14.17
C GLU A 143 -21.00 20.20 13.50
N ASP A 144 -20.86 20.98 12.42
CA ASP A 144 -22.00 21.49 11.66
C ASP A 144 -22.78 20.35 10.99
N ILE A 145 -22.08 19.37 10.42
CA ILE A 145 -22.70 18.20 9.78
C ILE A 145 -23.35 17.29 10.83
N GLU A 146 -22.74 17.11 12.00
CA GLU A 146 -23.32 16.34 13.10
C GLU A 146 -24.59 17.00 13.63
N GLN A 147 -24.59 18.33 13.83
CA GLN A 147 -25.78 19.06 14.26
C GLN A 147 -26.92 19.00 13.24
N ASP A 148 -26.61 19.14 11.95
CA ASP A 148 -27.61 19.06 10.88
C ASP A 148 -28.23 17.65 10.80
N LEU A 149 -27.40 16.60 10.93
CA LEU A 149 -27.85 15.22 11.00
C LEU A 149 -28.69 14.95 12.26
N GLN A 150 -28.26 15.43 13.43
CA GLN A 150 -29.00 15.30 14.69
C GLN A 150 -30.38 16.00 14.58
N GLY A 151 -30.42 17.16 13.93
CA GLY A 151 -31.65 17.91 13.66
C GLY A 151 -32.61 17.11 12.79
N ALA A 152 -32.14 16.62 11.65
CA ALA A 152 -32.94 15.79 10.74
C ALA A 152 -33.48 14.52 11.42
N VAL A 153 -32.67 13.87 12.26
CA VAL A 153 -33.07 12.66 13.02
C VAL A 153 -34.15 12.98 14.06
N ASN A 154 -34.08 14.15 14.70
CA ASN A 154 -35.09 14.57 15.68
C ASN A 154 -36.42 14.97 15.01
N ASP A 155 -36.37 15.57 13.83
CA ASP A 155 -37.56 15.89 13.04
C ASP A 155 -38.26 14.65 12.51
N LEU A 156 -37.50 13.59 12.17
CA LEU A 156 -38.03 12.28 11.80
C LEU A 156 -38.64 11.50 12.97
N LYS A 157 -38.29 11.86 14.21
CA LYS A 157 -38.79 11.22 15.45
C LYS A 157 -40.05 11.87 16.01
N LYS A 158 -40.59 12.88 15.34
CA LYS A 158 -41.81 13.61 15.72
C LYS A 158 -43.03 13.11 14.95
#